data_AF-A0A1M6V7T1-F1
#
_entry.id   AF-A0A1M6V7T1-F1
#
_cell.length_a   1.000
_cell.length_b   1.000
_cell.length_c   1.000
_cell.angle_alpha   90.00
_cell.angle_beta   90.00
_cell.angle_gamma   90.00
#
_symmetry.space_group_name_H-M   'P 1'
#
loop_
_entity.id
_entity.type
_entity.pdbx_description
1 polymer ?
#
loop_
_entity_poly.entity_id
_entity_poly.type
_entity_poly.pdbx_seq_one_letter_code
_entity_poly.pdbx_strand_id
1 'polypeptide(L)'
;MQFAGGLTASTVSFQPLVMTQFNSPDPQLDAFLVEHELAHKDEAAAWHPLTGGVSSDIWRVDVAAGSLCVKRALSTLKVSASWQAPVSRNADEWAWMQFAARHRPDNVPVPLAHDARLGVFAMSFLAPSAHPVWKQQLLHGEVEADTARAVGRLVGHLHAVSADDAELRDRFDTLDNFQALRLDPYLIATSRHHPKLESKLRYLAGRTASIRTALVHGDVSPKNILVGPRGPVLLDAECAWFGDPAFDLAFCLNHLLLKCLARPDRREALIASFKALTEAYFDEADWELRAALEARTAELLPALLLARVDGKSPVEYLTDDAQRDHVRAVATRLLLQPVEYLYQVAQAWLEEIESRQS
;
A
#
# COMPACT_ATOMS: atom_id res chain seq x y z
N MET A 1 -8.78 77.39 29.11
CA MET A 1 -8.50 77.30 27.66
C MET A 1 -7.76 75.99 27.45
N GLN A 2 -8.31 75.12 26.60
CA GLN A 2 -7.79 73.79 26.26
C GLN A 2 -6.33 73.85 25.79
N PHE A 3 -5.55 72.79 26.01
CA PHE A 3 -5.10 71.88 24.95
C PHE A 3 -4.44 70.64 25.57
N ALA A 4 -5.09 69.50 25.35
CA ALA A 4 -4.52 68.17 25.52
C ALA A 4 -3.73 67.82 24.24
N GLY A 5 -2.56 67.21 24.38
CA GLY A 5 -1.75 66.69 23.29
C GLY A 5 -1.04 65.43 23.75
N GLY A 6 -1.64 64.28 23.42
CA GLY A 6 -1.15 62.96 23.81
C GLY A 6 0.07 62.53 23.01
N LEU A 7 0.99 61.85 23.70
CA LEU A 7 2.02 61.01 23.11
C LEU A 7 1.34 59.75 22.55
N THR A 8 1.28 59.63 21.23
CA THR A 8 0.86 58.40 20.56
C THR A 8 2.05 57.44 20.49
N ALA A 9 1.93 56.33 21.20
CA ALA A 9 2.78 55.16 21.01
C ALA A 9 2.63 54.67 19.57
N SER A 10 3.73 54.54 18.85
CA SER A 10 3.77 53.92 17.53
C SER A 10 3.48 52.43 17.68
N THR A 11 2.22 52.05 17.45
CA THR A 11 1.82 50.66 17.23
C THR A 11 2.39 50.22 15.88
N VAL A 12 3.44 49.39 15.93
CA VAL A 12 3.85 48.58 14.78
C VAL A 12 2.69 47.63 14.49
N SER A 13 1.96 47.93 13.43
CA SER A 13 0.92 47.07 12.88
C SER A 13 1.56 45.79 12.34
N PHE A 14 1.35 44.67 13.03
CA PHE A 14 1.49 43.35 12.42
C PHE A 14 0.34 43.19 11.43
N GLN A 15 0.60 43.48 10.16
CA GLN A 15 -0.25 42.98 9.09
C GLN A 15 0.01 41.47 8.97
N PRO A 16 -1.01 40.60 9.08
CA PRO A 16 -0.84 39.23 8.62
C PRO A 16 -0.60 39.31 7.10
N LEU A 17 0.55 38.81 6.64
CA LEU A 17 0.78 38.61 5.21
C LEU A 17 -0.21 37.54 4.74
N VAL A 18 -1.31 38.00 4.16
CA VAL A 18 -2.33 37.14 3.56
C VAL A 18 -1.76 36.66 2.23
N MET A 19 -1.34 35.38 2.19
CA MET A 19 -1.18 34.67 0.93
C MET A 19 -2.48 34.83 0.13
N THR A 20 -2.38 35.14 -1.16
CA THR A 20 -3.52 34.99 -2.09
C THR A 20 -3.86 33.50 -2.19
N GLN A 21 -4.62 33.01 -1.21
CA GLN A 21 -5.11 31.63 -1.10
C GLN A 21 -6.09 31.36 -2.25
N PHE A 22 -5.71 30.53 -3.22
CA PHE A 22 -6.60 30.19 -4.33
C PHE A 22 -7.45 28.93 -4.08
N ASN A 23 -7.01 27.98 -3.26
CA ASN A 23 -7.81 26.80 -2.85
C ASN A 23 -7.13 25.90 -1.79
N SER A 24 -6.18 26.43 -1.00
CA SER A 24 -5.47 25.62 0.00
C SER A 24 -6.44 25.01 1.03
N PRO A 25 -6.34 23.70 1.31
CA PRO A 25 -7.23 23.04 2.24
C PRO A 25 -6.89 23.36 3.71
N ASP A 26 -5.69 23.85 4.00
CA ASP A 26 -5.21 24.16 5.36
C ASP A 26 -4.01 25.12 5.31
N PRO A 27 -4.03 26.29 6.00
CA PRO A 27 -2.88 27.20 6.06
C PRO A 27 -1.59 26.58 6.58
N GLN A 28 -1.65 25.52 7.40
CA GLN A 28 -0.44 24.81 7.86
C GLN A 28 0.27 24.08 6.72
N LEU A 29 -0.47 23.66 5.69
CA LEU A 29 0.10 23.00 4.52
C LEU A 29 0.80 23.99 3.59
N ASP A 30 0.30 25.22 3.48
CA ASP A 30 1.01 26.28 2.75
C ASP A 30 2.31 26.65 3.47
N ALA A 31 2.27 26.80 4.80
CA ALA A 31 3.46 27.02 5.61
C ALA A 31 4.50 25.91 5.42
N PHE A 32 4.06 24.64 5.43
CA PHE A 32 4.91 23.48 5.15
C PHE A 32 5.61 23.58 3.78
N LEU A 33 4.92 23.99 2.71
CA LEU A 33 5.57 24.15 1.40
C LEU A 33 6.66 25.23 1.42
N VAL A 34 6.43 26.35 2.11
CA VAL A 34 7.39 27.45 2.20
C VAL A 34 8.57 27.12 3.11
N GLU A 35 8.31 26.54 4.28
CA GLU A 35 9.34 26.16 5.28
C GLU A 35 10.33 25.12 4.73
N HIS A 36 9.86 24.25 3.83
CA HIS A 36 10.67 23.23 3.18
C HIS A 36 11.17 23.62 1.78
N GLU A 37 11.06 24.90 1.41
CA GLU A 37 11.57 25.43 0.13
C GLU A 37 10.95 24.74 -1.12
N LEU A 38 9.74 24.20 -0.99
CA LEU A 38 8.99 23.59 -2.09
C LEU A 38 8.20 24.62 -2.92
N ALA A 39 7.93 25.78 -2.34
CA ALA A 39 7.30 26.94 -2.99
C ALA A 39 7.87 28.24 -2.41
N HIS A 40 7.91 29.31 -3.19
CA HIS A 40 8.27 30.63 -2.66
C HIS A 40 7.12 31.24 -1.85
N LYS A 41 7.45 32.05 -0.83
CA LYS A 41 6.46 32.73 0.03
C LYS A 41 5.43 33.60 -0.70
N ASP A 42 5.82 34.16 -1.86
CA ASP A 42 5.01 35.09 -2.65
C ASP A 42 4.38 34.41 -3.89
N GLU A 43 4.52 33.09 -3.99
CA GLU A 43 4.05 32.29 -5.11
C GLU A 43 2.66 31.68 -4.84
N ALA A 44 1.87 31.50 -5.91
CA ALA A 44 0.58 30.83 -5.81
C ALA A 44 0.74 29.30 -5.98
N ALA A 45 0.20 28.54 -5.04
CA ALA A 45 0.03 27.09 -5.15
C ALA A 45 -1.43 26.74 -5.47
N ALA A 46 -1.64 25.82 -6.42
CA ALA A 46 -2.97 25.29 -6.73
C ALA A 46 -3.11 23.86 -6.22
N TRP A 47 -4.03 23.65 -5.28
CA TRP A 47 -4.27 22.38 -4.61
C TRP A 47 -5.41 21.59 -5.26
N HIS A 48 -5.12 20.39 -5.73
CA HIS A 48 -6.08 19.51 -6.39
C HIS A 48 -6.22 18.21 -5.59
N PRO A 49 -7.36 17.96 -4.91
CA PRO A 49 -7.54 16.72 -4.16
C PRO A 49 -7.49 15.51 -5.09
N LEU A 50 -6.73 14.51 -4.69
CA LEU A 50 -6.68 13.22 -5.36
C LEU A 50 -7.64 12.25 -4.65
N THR A 51 -8.28 11.38 -5.43
CA THR A 51 -9.24 10.38 -4.93
C THR A 51 -8.55 9.04 -4.69
N GLY A 52 -9.20 8.15 -3.91
CA GLY A 52 -8.76 6.76 -3.73
C GLY A 52 -8.08 6.44 -2.40
N GLY A 53 -7.62 7.45 -1.65
CA GLY A 53 -7.08 7.26 -0.29
C GLY A 53 -8.19 7.21 0.77
N VAL A 54 -8.22 6.16 1.58
CA VAL A 54 -9.13 6.06 2.75
C VAL A 54 -8.46 6.48 4.05
N SER A 55 -7.14 6.39 4.15
CA SER A 55 -6.36 6.63 5.37
C SER A 55 -5.67 7.98 5.41
N SER A 56 -5.63 8.70 4.29
CA SER A 56 -4.96 9.99 4.16
C SER A 56 -5.73 10.91 3.23
N ASP A 57 -5.56 12.21 3.45
CA ASP A 57 -5.81 13.20 2.40
C ASP A 57 -4.57 13.27 1.50
N ILE A 58 -4.79 13.37 0.20
CA ILE A 58 -3.72 13.46 -0.80
C ILE A 58 -4.09 14.55 -1.80
N TRP A 59 -3.14 15.39 -2.15
CA TRP A 59 -3.31 16.46 -3.14
C TRP A 59 -2.18 16.45 -4.15
N ARG A 60 -2.50 16.70 -5.42
CA ARG A 60 -1.54 17.27 -6.36
C ARG A 60 -1.48 18.77 -6.09
N VAL A 61 -0.28 19.31 -5.93
CA VAL A 61 -0.05 20.73 -5.77
C VAL A 61 0.75 21.22 -6.95
N ASP A 62 0.18 22.17 -7.71
CA ASP A 62 0.85 22.80 -8.82
C ASP A 62 1.51 24.09 -8.33
N VAL A 63 2.83 24.14 -8.45
CA VAL A 63 3.72 25.28 -8.14
C VAL A 63 4.51 25.65 -9.40
N ALA A 64 5.21 26.78 -9.40
CA ALA A 64 6.01 27.30 -10.50
C ALA A 64 7.10 26.33 -10.95
N ALA A 65 7.69 25.58 -10.02
CA ALA A 65 8.69 24.55 -10.30
C ALA A 65 8.10 23.27 -10.93
N GLY A 66 6.77 23.09 -10.90
CA GLY A 66 6.07 21.91 -11.40
C GLY A 66 5.00 21.39 -10.44
N SER A 67 4.59 20.14 -10.63
CA SER A 67 3.61 19.49 -9.75
C SER A 67 4.29 18.57 -8.74
N LEU A 68 3.79 18.59 -7.50
CA LEU A 68 4.16 17.65 -6.44
C LEU A 68 2.93 17.00 -5.80
N CYS A 69 3.13 15.93 -5.05
CA CYS A 69 2.09 15.31 -4.22
C CYS A 69 2.33 15.68 -2.76
N VAL A 70 1.29 16.13 -2.06
CA VAL A 70 1.28 16.24 -0.59
C VAL A 70 0.33 15.21 -0.02
N LYS A 71 0.79 14.43 0.97
CA LYS A 71 -0.02 13.43 1.67
C LYS A 71 -0.03 13.73 3.17
N ARG A 72 -1.24 13.77 3.75
CA ARG A 72 -1.46 13.98 5.19
C ARG A 72 -2.27 12.82 5.76
N ALA A 73 -1.74 12.14 6.79
CA ALA A 73 -2.46 11.05 7.43
C ALA A 73 -3.66 11.56 8.26
N LEU A 74 -4.75 10.79 8.25
CA LEU A 74 -5.96 11.06 9.03
C LEU A 74 -5.98 10.22 10.31
N SER A 75 -6.46 10.76 11.43
CA SER A 75 -6.66 9.96 12.65
C SER A 75 -7.81 8.94 12.51
N THR A 76 -8.79 9.21 11.65
CA THR A 76 -9.92 8.32 11.32
C THR A 76 -9.96 8.02 9.83
N LEU A 77 -10.06 6.75 9.45
CA LEU A 77 -10.15 6.33 8.04
C LEU A 77 -11.54 6.62 7.47
N LYS A 78 -11.59 7.02 6.20
CA LYS A 78 -12.81 7.26 5.38
C LYS A 78 -13.43 5.95 4.90
N VAL A 79 -13.82 5.07 5.82
CA VAL A 79 -14.52 3.80 5.53
C VAL A 79 -15.85 3.73 6.29
N SER A 80 -16.77 2.88 5.82
CA SER A 80 -18.12 2.78 6.40
C SER A 80 -18.13 2.25 7.84
N ALA A 81 -17.13 1.46 8.21
CA ALA A 81 -16.89 1.03 9.58
C ALA A 81 -16.00 2.05 10.32
N SER A 82 -16.24 2.26 11.62
CA SER A 82 -15.31 3.06 12.43
C SER A 82 -13.95 2.35 12.49
N TRP A 83 -12.94 2.95 11.86
CA TRP A 83 -11.58 2.43 11.81
C TRP A 83 -10.61 3.56 12.14
N GLN A 84 -10.08 3.52 13.36
CA GLN A 84 -9.02 4.41 13.83
C GLN A 84 -7.66 3.76 13.57
N ALA A 85 -6.69 4.57 13.17
CA ALA A 85 -5.31 4.11 13.00
C ALA A 85 -4.31 5.19 13.47
N PRO A 86 -3.16 4.80 14.03
CA PRO A 86 -2.14 5.75 14.49
C PRO A 86 -1.62 6.63 13.34
N VAL A 87 -1.51 7.95 13.57
CA VAL A 87 -1.00 8.91 12.57
C VAL A 87 0.51 8.71 12.30
N SER A 88 1.22 8.06 13.22
CA SER A 88 2.64 7.69 13.08
C SER A 88 2.95 6.92 11.80
N ARG A 89 1.96 6.25 11.21
CA ARG A 89 2.08 5.57 9.91
C ARG A 89 2.52 6.47 8.76
N ASN A 90 2.29 7.78 8.85
CA ASN A 90 2.83 8.75 7.87
C ASN A 90 4.36 8.79 7.91
N ALA A 91 4.93 8.79 9.12
CA ALA A 91 6.39 8.79 9.30
C ALA A 91 7.00 7.43 8.93
N ASP A 92 6.26 6.33 9.13
CA ASP A 92 6.67 4.99 8.70
C ASP A 92 6.70 4.89 7.16
N GLU A 93 5.64 5.37 6.49
CA GLU A 93 5.59 5.44 5.02
C GLU A 93 6.71 6.32 4.45
N TRP A 94 6.94 7.49 5.05
CA TRP A 94 8.05 8.36 4.67
C TRP A 94 9.41 7.67 4.81
N ALA A 95 9.64 6.96 5.93
CA ALA A 95 10.87 6.22 6.16
C ALA A 95 11.04 5.08 5.15
N TRP A 96 9.98 4.33 4.86
CA TRP A 96 10.01 3.27 3.86
C TRP A 96 10.31 3.81 2.47
N MET A 97 9.69 4.93 2.08
CA MET A 97 9.94 5.60 0.80
C MET A 97 11.39 6.06 0.68
N GLN A 98 11.97 6.63 1.74
CA GLN A 98 13.39 6.99 1.75
C GLN A 98 14.30 5.77 1.60
N PHE A 99 13.99 4.66 2.27
CA PHE A 99 14.71 3.40 2.09
C PHE A 99 14.63 2.94 0.63
N ALA A 100 13.42 2.82 0.08
CA ALA A 100 13.20 2.37 -1.29
C ALA A 100 13.92 3.29 -2.31
N ALA A 101 13.91 4.60 -2.10
CA ALA A 101 14.56 5.57 -2.98
C ALA A 101 16.09 5.41 -3.03
N ARG A 102 16.72 4.94 -1.95
CA ARG A 102 18.17 4.67 -1.93
C ARG A 102 18.56 3.45 -2.75
N HIS A 103 17.70 2.43 -2.79
CA HIS A 103 18.00 1.16 -3.47
C HIS A 103 17.42 1.08 -4.88
N ARG A 104 16.25 1.68 -5.11
CA ARG A 104 15.47 1.64 -6.35
C ARG A 104 14.81 3.01 -6.61
N PRO A 105 15.60 4.06 -6.92
CA PRO A 105 15.11 5.45 -7.04
C PRO A 105 14.04 5.66 -8.13
N ASP A 106 13.97 4.78 -9.12
CA ASP A 106 12.98 4.83 -10.20
C ASP A 106 11.64 4.16 -9.85
N ASN A 107 11.57 3.46 -8.72
CA ASN A 107 10.48 2.56 -8.37
C ASN A 107 9.69 3.01 -7.13
N VAL A 108 9.87 4.27 -6.73
CA VAL A 108 9.11 4.96 -5.67
C VAL A 108 9.04 6.45 -6.01
N PRO A 109 8.01 7.21 -5.58
CA PRO A 109 8.03 8.66 -5.71
C PRO A 109 9.27 9.26 -5.03
N VAL A 110 9.84 10.32 -5.62
CA VAL A 110 10.99 11.01 -5.04
C VAL A 110 10.54 11.69 -3.75
N PRO A 111 11.11 11.36 -2.58
CA PRO A 111 10.82 12.05 -1.33
C PRO A 111 11.33 13.50 -1.39
N LEU A 112 10.47 14.47 -1.08
CA LEU A 112 10.82 15.90 -1.14
C LEU A 112 10.94 16.54 0.25
N ALA A 113 9.93 16.37 1.11
CA ALA A 113 9.94 16.91 2.47
C ALA A 113 8.99 16.14 3.40
N HIS A 114 9.19 16.24 4.71
CA HIS A 114 8.32 15.64 5.72
C HIS A 114 8.33 16.45 7.02
N ASP A 115 7.13 16.70 7.56
CA ASP A 115 6.92 17.22 8.92
C ASP A 115 6.11 16.20 9.72
N ALA A 116 6.80 15.53 10.64
CA ALA A 116 6.22 14.50 11.50
C ALA A 116 5.18 15.05 12.50
N ARG A 117 5.26 16.33 12.88
CA ARG A 117 4.32 16.96 13.82
C ARG A 117 2.99 17.22 13.12
N LEU A 118 3.03 17.62 11.85
CA LEU A 118 1.85 17.79 11.01
C LEU A 118 1.32 16.45 10.45
N GLY A 119 2.16 15.40 10.45
CA GLY A 119 1.83 14.12 9.83
C GLY A 119 1.70 14.23 8.32
N VAL A 120 2.60 15.02 7.71
CA VAL A 120 2.59 15.41 6.29
C VAL A 120 3.93 15.11 5.65
N PHE A 121 3.90 14.57 4.44
CA PHE A 121 5.07 14.60 3.56
C PHE A 121 4.70 15.04 2.14
N ALA A 122 5.71 15.51 1.42
CA ALA A 122 5.67 15.80 0.00
C ALA A 122 6.57 14.85 -0.79
N MET A 123 6.12 14.48 -1.98
CA MET A 123 6.85 13.62 -2.92
C MET A 123 6.61 14.07 -4.37
N SER A 124 7.42 13.59 -5.32
CA SER A 124 7.21 13.88 -6.74
C SER A 124 5.81 13.47 -7.21
N PHE A 125 5.15 14.32 -8.01
CA PHE A 125 3.93 13.94 -8.70
C PHE A 125 4.26 13.05 -9.92
N LEU A 126 3.60 11.90 -10.02
CA LEU A 126 3.74 10.97 -11.14
C LEU A 126 2.51 11.08 -12.05
N ALA A 127 2.71 11.56 -13.27
CA ALA A 127 1.60 11.81 -14.20
C ALA A 127 0.86 10.50 -14.56
N PRO A 128 -0.48 10.42 -14.39
CA PRO A 128 -1.25 9.19 -14.63
C PRO A 128 -1.14 8.64 -16.06
N SER A 129 -0.95 9.51 -17.06
CA SER A 129 -0.78 9.08 -18.45
C SER A 129 0.51 8.29 -18.70
N ALA A 130 1.55 8.54 -17.91
CA ALA A 130 2.83 7.81 -17.97
C ALA A 130 2.96 6.75 -16.87
N HIS A 131 2.08 6.78 -15.85
CA HIS A 131 2.11 5.90 -14.69
C HIS A 131 0.69 5.38 -14.40
N PRO A 132 0.07 4.61 -15.32
CA PRO A 132 -1.25 4.03 -15.09
C PRO A 132 -1.25 3.12 -13.85
N VAL A 133 -2.37 3.10 -13.13
CA VAL A 133 -2.55 2.23 -11.96
C VAL A 133 -2.70 0.78 -12.42
N TRP A 134 -1.86 -0.12 -11.92
CA TRP A 134 -1.81 -1.50 -12.39
C TRP A 134 -3.14 -2.24 -12.20
N LYS A 135 -3.85 -1.98 -11.09
CA LYS A 135 -5.23 -2.49 -10.87
C LYS A 135 -6.16 -2.15 -12.03
N GLN A 136 -6.12 -0.92 -12.53
CA GLN A 136 -7.00 -0.49 -13.62
C GLN A 136 -6.64 -1.20 -14.92
N GLN A 137 -5.35 -1.30 -15.24
CA GLN A 137 -4.88 -2.06 -16.41
C GLN A 137 -5.37 -3.52 -16.38
N LEU A 138 -5.16 -4.20 -15.25
CA LEU A 138 -5.59 -5.60 -15.10
C LEU A 138 -7.11 -5.76 -15.22
N LEU A 139 -7.91 -4.83 -14.67
CA LEU A 139 -9.38 -4.86 -14.80
C LEU A 139 -9.85 -4.51 -16.22
N HIS A 140 -9.12 -3.65 -16.94
CA HIS A 140 -9.35 -3.37 -18.36
C HIS A 140 -8.81 -4.47 -19.28
N GLY A 141 -8.09 -5.46 -18.74
CA GLY A 141 -7.64 -6.65 -19.46
C GLY A 141 -6.32 -6.46 -20.18
N GLU A 142 -5.58 -5.41 -19.82
CA GLU A 142 -4.17 -5.20 -20.13
C GLU A 142 -3.36 -6.02 -19.10
N VAL A 143 -3.09 -7.28 -19.45
CA VAL A 143 -2.42 -8.24 -18.55
C VAL A 143 -1.10 -8.67 -19.17
N GLU A 144 -0.04 -7.97 -18.81
CA GLU A 144 1.32 -8.23 -19.28
C GLU A 144 2.14 -8.97 -18.21
N ALA A 145 2.59 -10.18 -18.51
CA ALA A 145 3.38 -10.98 -17.58
C ALA A 145 4.72 -10.32 -17.21
N ASP A 146 5.26 -9.50 -18.10
CA ASP A 146 6.51 -8.75 -17.88
C ASP A 146 6.35 -7.68 -16.79
N THR A 147 5.18 -7.05 -16.68
CA THR A 147 4.87 -6.13 -15.59
C THR A 147 4.87 -6.87 -14.25
N ALA A 148 4.24 -8.04 -14.19
CA ALA A 148 4.21 -8.86 -12.98
C ALA A 148 5.60 -9.37 -12.60
N ARG A 149 6.43 -9.75 -13.58
CA ARG A 149 7.84 -10.10 -13.38
C ARG A 149 8.63 -8.94 -12.78
N ALA A 150 8.46 -7.73 -13.31
CA ALA A 150 9.14 -6.54 -12.82
C ALA A 150 8.73 -6.21 -11.37
N VAL A 151 7.45 -6.39 -11.02
CA VAL A 151 6.97 -6.26 -9.64
C VAL A 151 7.63 -7.30 -8.73
N GLY A 152 7.69 -8.56 -9.15
CA GLY A 152 8.35 -9.63 -8.41
C GLY A 152 9.81 -9.30 -8.11
N ARG A 153 10.57 -8.86 -9.13
CA ARG A 153 11.98 -8.45 -8.95
C ARG A 153 12.12 -7.28 -7.99
N LEU A 154 11.29 -6.26 -8.13
CA LEU A 154 11.36 -5.07 -7.27
C LEU A 154 11.12 -5.42 -5.80
N VAL A 155 10.04 -6.15 -5.51
CA VAL A 155 9.68 -6.51 -4.13
C VAL A 155 10.71 -7.47 -3.55
N GLY A 156 11.12 -8.49 -4.30
CA GLY A 156 12.16 -9.43 -3.88
C GLY A 156 13.48 -8.73 -3.57
N HIS A 157 13.90 -7.79 -4.43
CA HIS A 157 15.11 -7.01 -4.21
C HIS A 157 15.03 -6.13 -2.96
N LEU A 158 13.92 -5.42 -2.72
CA LEU A 158 13.77 -4.57 -1.53
C LEU A 158 13.78 -5.40 -0.24
N HIS A 159 13.21 -6.60 -0.25
CA HIS A 159 13.35 -7.54 0.85
C HIS A 159 14.79 -8.04 1.01
N ALA A 160 15.47 -8.40 -0.09
CA ALA A 160 16.85 -8.88 -0.04
C ALA A 160 17.81 -7.86 0.58
N VAL A 161 17.73 -6.60 0.13
CA VAL A 161 18.63 -5.54 0.63
C VAL A 161 18.28 -5.07 2.05
N SER A 162 17.10 -5.42 2.58
CA SER A 162 16.72 -5.14 3.97
C SER A 162 16.84 -6.35 4.89
N ALA A 163 17.09 -7.54 4.35
CA ALA A 163 17.14 -8.76 5.14
C ALA A 163 18.24 -8.68 6.19
N ASP A 164 17.91 -9.08 7.42
CA ASP A 164 18.81 -9.10 8.58
C ASP A 164 19.44 -7.75 8.99
N ASP A 165 18.92 -6.63 8.48
CA ASP A 165 19.35 -5.30 8.88
C ASP A 165 18.78 -4.94 10.27
N ALA A 166 19.67 -4.83 11.27
CA ALA A 166 19.29 -4.51 12.64
C ALA A 166 18.78 -3.06 12.80
N GLU A 167 19.30 -2.11 12.02
CA GLU A 167 18.86 -0.71 12.08
C GLU A 167 17.44 -0.60 11.52
N LEU A 168 17.17 -1.25 10.39
CA LEU A 168 15.81 -1.32 9.85
C LEU A 168 14.86 -2.08 10.77
N ARG A 169 15.33 -3.14 11.43
CA ARG A 169 14.53 -3.88 12.42
C ARG A 169 14.07 -2.98 13.55
N ASP A 170 14.97 -2.21 14.14
CA ASP A 170 14.63 -1.30 15.24
C ASP A 170 13.78 -0.12 14.74
N ARG A 171 14.08 0.42 13.56
CA ARG A 171 13.35 1.55 12.97
C ARG A 171 11.91 1.19 12.60
N PHE A 172 11.68 -0.03 12.14
CA PHE A 172 10.39 -0.53 11.68
C PHE A 172 9.80 -1.58 12.64
N ASP A 173 10.05 -1.46 13.95
CA ASP A 173 9.29 -2.18 14.99
C ASP A 173 7.88 -1.58 15.15
N THR A 174 7.13 -1.64 14.05
CA THR A 174 5.80 -1.03 13.87
C THR A 174 4.73 -2.11 13.77
N LEU A 175 4.94 -3.26 14.43
CA LEU A 175 4.01 -4.40 14.41
C LEU A 175 2.59 -3.98 14.81
N ASP A 176 2.42 -3.07 15.76
CA ASP A 176 1.09 -2.60 16.16
C ASP A 176 0.32 -1.96 14.98
N ASN A 177 1.01 -1.17 14.15
CA ASN A 177 0.42 -0.58 12.93
C ASN A 177 0.07 -1.68 11.92
N PHE A 178 1.00 -2.60 11.67
CA PHE A 178 0.76 -3.72 10.76
C PHE A 178 -0.39 -4.63 11.24
N GLN A 179 -0.48 -4.89 12.54
CA GLN A 179 -1.56 -5.68 13.12
C GLN A 179 -2.91 -4.97 12.94
N ALA A 180 -3.00 -3.69 13.30
CA ALA A 180 -4.23 -2.91 13.17
C ALA A 180 -4.69 -2.73 11.71
N LEU A 181 -3.75 -2.63 10.77
CA LEU A 181 -4.03 -2.35 9.36
C LEU A 181 -4.15 -3.61 8.49
N ARG A 182 -3.54 -4.73 8.89
CA ARG A 182 -3.49 -5.96 8.10
C ARG A 182 -3.98 -7.18 8.87
N LEU A 183 -3.31 -7.59 9.95
CA LEU A 183 -3.65 -8.87 10.58
C LEU A 183 -5.07 -8.89 11.17
N ASP A 184 -5.46 -7.84 11.88
CA ASP A 184 -6.79 -7.72 12.48
C ASP A 184 -7.91 -7.65 11.43
N PRO A 185 -7.87 -6.75 10.43
CA PRO A 185 -8.92 -6.63 9.42
C PRO A 185 -8.98 -7.80 8.43
N TYR A 186 -7.87 -8.48 8.16
CA TYR A 186 -7.83 -9.57 7.18
C TYR A 186 -7.95 -10.95 7.83
N LEU A 187 -7.22 -11.25 8.90
CA LEU A 187 -7.18 -12.61 9.46
C LEU A 187 -8.10 -12.75 10.67
N ILE A 188 -8.03 -11.84 11.64
CA ILE A 188 -8.82 -11.93 12.88
C ILE A 188 -10.30 -11.63 12.63
N ALA A 189 -10.63 -10.67 11.77
CA ALA A 189 -12.01 -10.39 11.42
C ALA A 189 -12.63 -11.56 10.65
N THR A 190 -11.93 -12.10 9.66
CA THR A 190 -12.39 -13.26 8.88
C THR A 190 -12.53 -14.51 9.74
N SER A 191 -11.67 -14.69 10.76
CA SER A 191 -11.76 -15.83 11.68
C SER A 191 -13.09 -15.85 12.45
N ARG A 192 -13.67 -14.69 12.73
CA ARG A 192 -14.96 -14.57 13.43
C ARG A 192 -16.15 -14.96 12.54
N HIS A 193 -16.02 -14.82 11.22
CA HIS A 193 -17.05 -15.23 10.26
C HIS A 193 -16.94 -16.71 9.88
N HIS A 194 -15.79 -17.36 10.15
CA HIS A 194 -15.51 -18.73 9.76
C HIS A 194 -15.08 -19.61 10.95
N PRO A 195 -16.00 -20.06 11.82
CA PRO A 195 -15.66 -20.82 13.04
C PRO A 195 -14.81 -22.07 12.79
N LYS A 196 -15.02 -22.76 11.66
CA LYS A 196 -14.23 -23.95 11.29
C LYS A 196 -12.76 -23.64 10.95
N LEU A 197 -12.48 -22.40 10.58
CA LEU A 197 -11.14 -21.93 10.18
C LEU A 197 -10.50 -21.04 11.25
N GLU A 198 -11.20 -20.78 12.36
CA GLU A 198 -10.80 -19.78 13.35
C GLU A 198 -9.37 -20.02 13.86
N SER A 199 -9.10 -21.24 14.34
CA SER A 199 -7.78 -21.60 14.87
C SER A 199 -6.67 -21.44 13.82
N LYS A 200 -6.95 -21.82 12.57
CA LYS A 200 -5.98 -21.71 11.47
C LYS A 200 -5.68 -20.25 11.13
N LEU A 201 -6.71 -19.42 11.02
CA LEU A 201 -6.55 -17.99 10.70
C LEU A 201 -5.83 -17.23 11.81
N ARG A 202 -6.13 -17.53 13.08
CA ARG A 202 -5.42 -16.96 14.23
C ARG A 202 -3.97 -17.43 14.30
N TYR A 203 -3.70 -18.70 14.00
CA TYR A 203 -2.34 -19.23 13.90
C TYR A 203 -1.54 -18.49 12.82
N LEU A 204 -2.12 -18.29 11.62
CA LEU A 204 -1.46 -17.57 10.54
C LEU A 204 -1.17 -16.11 10.92
N ALA A 205 -2.09 -15.45 11.61
CA ALA A 205 -1.86 -14.10 12.13
C ALA A 205 -0.70 -14.07 13.13
N GLY A 206 -0.69 -14.96 14.11
CA GLY A 206 0.37 -15.04 15.13
C GLY A 206 1.74 -15.39 14.53
N ARG A 207 1.80 -16.36 13.62
CA ARG A 207 3.04 -16.74 12.94
C ARG A 207 3.59 -15.60 12.08
N THR A 208 2.73 -14.93 11.32
CA THR A 208 3.13 -13.77 10.51
C THR A 208 3.73 -12.72 11.44
N ALA A 209 3.02 -12.35 12.52
CA ALA A 209 3.45 -11.38 13.51
C ALA A 209 4.74 -11.73 14.26
N SER A 210 5.15 -13.01 14.32
CA SER A 210 6.34 -13.43 15.07
C SER A 210 7.64 -13.40 14.26
N ILE A 211 7.55 -13.37 12.93
CA ILE A 211 8.73 -13.40 12.05
C ILE A 211 9.28 -11.97 11.88
N ARG A 212 10.61 -11.84 11.83
CA ARG A 212 11.36 -10.58 11.78
C ARG A 212 12.55 -10.72 10.81
N THR A 213 12.26 -10.79 9.51
CA THR A 213 13.26 -11.17 8.50
C THR A 213 13.67 -10.00 7.60
N ALA A 214 12.72 -9.25 7.07
CA ALA A 214 12.97 -8.18 6.09
C ALA A 214 12.03 -7.00 6.28
N LEU A 215 12.32 -5.86 5.65
CA LEU A 215 11.43 -4.70 5.62
C LEU A 215 10.29 -4.93 4.63
N VAL A 216 9.11 -5.23 5.17
CA VAL A 216 7.88 -5.50 4.44
C VAL A 216 7.16 -4.18 4.17
N HIS A 217 6.64 -3.97 2.96
CA HIS A 217 5.81 -2.82 2.60
C HIS A 217 4.41 -2.93 3.24
N GLY A 218 3.86 -4.14 3.29
CA GLY A 218 2.60 -4.46 3.96
C GLY A 218 1.34 -4.11 3.18
N ASP A 219 1.43 -3.62 1.94
CA ASP A 219 0.28 -3.38 1.03
C ASP A 219 0.69 -3.47 -0.44
N VAL A 220 1.48 -4.49 -0.79
CA VAL A 220 1.83 -4.75 -2.20
C VAL A 220 0.58 -5.27 -2.92
N SER A 221 -0.29 -4.35 -3.32
CA SER A 221 -1.51 -4.62 -4.06
C SER A 221 -1.52 -3.82 -5.36
N PRO A 222 -2.13 -4.33 -6.45
CA PRO A 222 -2.13 -3.61 -7.74
C PRO A 222 -2.73 -2.20 -7.70
N LYS A 223 -3.50 -1.83 -6.67
CA LYS A 223 -4.00 -0.44 -6.51
C LYS A 223 -2.89 0.53 -6.10
N ASN A 224 -1.85 0.03 -5.43
CA ASN A 224 -0.72 0.77 -4.89
C ASN A 224 0.53 0.65 -5.76
N ILE A 225 0.36 0.18 -7.01
CA ILE A 225 1.43 -0.01 -7.97
C ILE A 225 1.07 0.78 -9.22
N LEU A 226 1.93 1.72 -9.59
CA LEU A 226 1.86 2.36 -10.91
C LEU A 226 2.81 1.65 -11.87
N VAL A 227 2.42 1.52 -13.14
CA VAL A 227 3.29 0.96 -14.18
C VAL A 227 3.98 2.11 -14.90
N GLY A 228 5.19 2.44 -14.45
CA GLY A 228 5.98 3.54 -15.01
C GLY A 228 6.86 3.13 -16.19
N PRO A 229 7.43 4.10 -16.91
CA PRO A 229 8.31 3.85 -18.06
C PRO A 229 9.63 3.17 -17.68
N ARG A 230 10.03 3.25 -16.41
CA ARG A 230 11.25 2.63 -15.86
C ARG A 230 10.96 1.45 -14.92
N GLY A 231 9.74 0.91 -15.01
CA GLY A 231 9.27 -0.20 -14.19
C GLY A 231 8.17 0.18 -13.21
N PRO A 232 7.74 -0.76 -12.36
CA PRO A 232 6.67 -0.52 -11.39
C PRO A 232 7.12 0.46 -10.31
N VAL A 233 6.19 1.30 -9.86
CA VAL A 233 6.39 2.25 -8.76
C VAL A 233 5.49 1.85 -7.61
N LEU A 234 6.08 1.56 -6.44
CA LEU A 234 5.35 1.22 -5.22
C LEU A 234 4.91 2.51 -4.50
N LEU A 235 3.67 2.50 -4.01
CA LEU A 235 3.05 3.60 -3.27
C LEU A 235 2.47 3.10 -1.95
N ASP A 236 2.24 4.01 -1.00
CA ASP A 236 1.34 3.75 0.13
C ASP A 236 1.83 2.63 1.07
N ALA A 237 3.10 2.70 1.46
CA ALA A 237 3.74 1.82 2.43
C ALA A 237 3.42 2.19 3.90
N GLU A 238 2.19 2.62 4.19
CA GLU A 238 1.78 3.00 5.56
C GLU A 238 1.67 1.80 6.51
N CYS A 239 1.76 0.59 5.98
CA CYS A 239 1.79 -0.67 6.73
C CYS A 239 3.21 -1.24 6.85
N ALA A 240 4.23 -0.45 6.52
CA ALA A 240 5.59 -0.90 6.53
C ALA A 240 6.03 -1.34 7.93
N TRP A 241 6.69 -2.49 8.01
CA TRP A 241 7.19 -3.08 9.25
C TRP A 241 8.32 -4.05 8.95
N PHE A 242 9.21 -4.29 9.92
CA PHE A 242 10.21 -5.35 9.79
C PHE A 242 9.57 -6.68 10.17
N GLY A 243 9.38 -7.60 9.22
CA GLY A 243 8.44 -8.71 9.37
C GLY A 243 8.65 -9.91 8.45
N ASP A 244 7.56 -10.66 8.20
CA ASP A 244 7.55 -11.80 7.27
C ASP A 244 7.36 -11.35 5.81
N PRO A 245 8.38 -11.47 4.94
CA PRO A 245 8.26 -11.09 3.53
C PRO A 245 7.27 -11.96 2.74
N ALA A 246 6.86 -13.12 3.28
CA ALA A 246 5.78 -13.93 2.71
C ALA A 246 4.46 -13.15 2.58
N PHE A 247 4.24 -12.15 3.44
CA PHE A 247 3.01 -11.35 3.42
C PHE A 247 2.85 -10.58 2.12
N ASP A 248 3.84 -9.79 1.72
CA ASP A 248 3.74 -8.94 0.51
C ASP A 248 3.59 -9.77 -0.76
N LEU A 249 4.33 -10.87 -0.87
CA LEU A 249 4.20 -11.80 -2.00
C LEU A 249 2.79 -12.39 -2.05
N ALA A 250 2.30 -12.95 -0.94
CA ALA A 250 0.94 -13.50 -0.87
C ALA A 250 -0.14 -12.43 -1.12
N PHE A 251 0.10 -11.21 -0.66
CA PHE A 251 -0.82 -10.09 -0.79
C PHE A 251 -0.98 -9.66 -2.26
N CYS A 252 0.12 -9.61 -3.01
CA CYS A 252 0.06 -9.28 -4.43
C CYS A 252 -0.54 -10.44 -5.25
N LEU A 253 -0.10 -11.67 -4.99
CA LEU A 253 -0.52 -12.87 -5.73
C LEU A 253 -2.03 -13.13 -5.58
N ASN A 254 -2.61 -12.90 -4.40
CA ASN A 254 -4.06 -13.07 -4.22
C ASN A 254 -4.86 -12.18 -5.19
N HIS A 255 -4.36 -10.98 -5.49
CA HIS A 255 -5.06 -10.04 -6.37
C HIS A 255 -4.99 -10.43 -7.85
N LEU A 256 -4.01 -11.23 -8.25
CA LEU A 256 -3.95 -11.80 -9.59
C LEU A 256 -4.98 -12.94 -9.73
N LEU A 257 -5.05 -13.84 -8.73
CA LEU A 257 -6.03 -14.92 -8.70
C LEU A 257 -7.47 -14.38 -8.68
N LEU A 258 -7.79 -13.43 -7.80
CA LEU A 258 -9.14 -12.84 -7.73
C LEU A 258 -9.58 -12.20 -9.05
N LYS A 259 -8.64 -11.68 -9.85
CA LYS A 259 -8.97 -11.09 -11.16
C LYS A 259 -9.27 -12.14 -12.23
N CYS A 260 -8.93 -13.42 -12.03
CA CYS A 260 -9.36 -14.50 -12.92
C CYS A 260 -10.90 -14.66 -12.95
N LEU A 261 -11.57 -14.26 -11.86
CA LEU A 261 -13.04 -14.22 -11.79
C LEU A 261 -13.61 -12.95 -12.44
N ALA A 262 -12.93 -11.81 -12.27
CA ALA A 262 -13.36 -10.53 -12.85
C ALA A 262 -13.10 -10.44 -14.36
N ARG A 263 -12.05 -11.11 -14.86
CA ARG A 263 -11.66 -11.18 -16.26
C ARG A 263 -11.44 -12.63 -16.71
N PRO A 264 -12.53 -13.40 -16.89
CA PRO A 264 -12.46 -14.77 -17.40
C PRO A 264 -11.68 -14.91 -18.71
N ASP A 265 -11.79 -13.91 -19.59
CA ASP A 265 -11.14 -13.83 -20.89
C ASP A 265 -9.61 -13.63 -20.82
N ARG A 266 -9.09 -13.27 -19.63
CA ARG A 266 -7.64 -13.06 -19.39
C ARG A 266 -7.06 -14.03 -18.36
N ARG A 267 -7.77 -15.12 -18.02
CA ARG A 267 -7.33 -16.10 -17.01
C ARG A 267 -5.92 -16.62 -17.23
N GLU A 268 -5.63 -17.09 -18.45
CA GLU A 268 -4.30 -17.62 -18.79
C GLU A 268 -3.19 -16.59 -18.57
N ALA A 269 -3.40 -15.34 -19.03
CA ALA A 269 -2.45 -14.25 -18.85
C ALA A 269 -2.25 -13.88 -17.37
N LEU A 270 -3.31 -13.93 -16.55
CA LEU A 270 -3.25 -13.68 -15.11
C LEU A 270 -2.48 -14.78 -14.36
N ILE A 271 -2.67 -16.05 -14.73
CA ILE A 271 -1.90 -17.17 -14.17
C ILE A 271 -0.45 -17.13 -14.63
N ALA A 272 -0.19 -16.78 -15.89
CA ALA A 272 1.17 -16.54 -16.38
C ALA A 272 1.85 -15.39 -15.61
N SER A 273 1.12 -14.32 -15.30
CA SER A 273 1.59 -13.20 -14.47
C SER A 273 1.88 -13.63 -13.03
N PHE A 274 1.01 -14.46 -12.44
CA PHE A 274 1.23 -15.05 -11.10
C PHE A 274 2.54 -15.83 -11.06
N LYS A 275 2.78 -16.69 -12.06
CA LYS A 275 4.01 -17.47 -12.19
C LYS A 275 5.22 -16.56 -12.39
N ALA A 276 5.15 -15.61 -13.30
CA ALA A 276 6.24 -14.70 -13.62
C ALA A 276 6.65 -13.83 -12.42
N LEU A 277 5.69 -13.32 -11.64
CA LEU A 277 5.95 -12.59 -10.40
C LEU A 277 6.63 -13.50 -9.36
N THR A 278 6.08 -14.70 -9.14
CA THR A 278 6.61 -15.67 -8.19
C THR A 278 8.05 -16.04 -8.50
N GLU A 279 8.34 -16.40 -9.74
CA GLU A 279 9.69 -16.79 -10.18
C GLU A 279 10.68 -15.63 -9.99
N ALA A 280 10.33 -14.44 -10.48
CA ALA A 280 11.19 -13.28 -10.36
C ALA A 280 11.42 -12.81 -8.92
N TYR A 281 10.44 -12.98 -8.03
CA TYR A 281 10.62 -12.71 -6.62
C TYR A 281 11.66 -13.66 -6.02
N PHE A 282 11.54 -14.96 -6.31
CA PHE A 282 12.48 -15.95 -5.78
C PHE A 282 13.85 -15.95 -6.45
N ASP A 283 14.01 -15.34 -7.62
CA ASP A 283 15.32 -15.06 -8.22
C ASP A 283 16.12 -14.04 -7.38
N GLU A 284 15.44 -13.16 -6.63
CA GLU A 284 16.06 -12.17 -5.73
C GLU A 284 16.10 -12.66 -4.27
N ALA A 285 15.33 -13.68 -3.90
CA ALA A 285 15.17 -14.12 -2.51
C ALA A 285 16.26 -15.08 -2.03
N ASP A 286 17.47 -14.55 -1.83
CA ASP A 286 18.66 -15.31 -1.42
C ASP A 286 18.95 -15.32 0.10
N TRP A 287 18.21 -14.54 0.90
CA TRP A 287 18.40 -14.43 2.35
C TRP A 287 17.79 -15.57 3.17
N GLU A 288 16.85 -16.34 2.60
CA GLU A 288 16.27 -17.52 3.25
C GLU A 288 16.00 -18.65 2.26
N LEU A 289 15.82 -19.87 2.77
CA LEU A 289 15.53 -21.02 1.91
C LEU A 289 14.21 -20.81 1.14
N ARG A 290 14.28 -20.80 -0.19
CA ARG A 290 13.12 -20.69 -1.09
C ARG A 290 11.96 -21.57 -0.66
N ALA A 291 12.22 -22.86 -0.38
CA ALA A 291 11.17 -23.80 -0.01
C ALA A 291 10.42 -23.39 1.28
N ALA A 292 11.12 -22.82 2.27
CA ALA A 292 10.51 -22.37 3.51
C ALA A 292 9.64 -21.12 3.28
N LEU A 293 10.17 -20.11 2.58
CA LEU A 293 9.43 -18.89 2.26
C LEU A 293 8.23 -19.16 1.34
N GLU A 294 8.39 -20.02 0.34
CA GLU A 294 7.31 -20.41 -0.57
C GLU A 294 6.19 -21.13 0.17
N ALA A 295 6.51 -22.07 1.07
CA ALA A 295 5.52 -22.76 1.89
C ALA A 295 4.77 -21.78 2.81
N ARG A 296 5.46 -20.83 3.46
CA ARG A 296 4.80 -19.80 4.28
C ARG A 296 3.84 -18.94 3.45
N THR A 297 4.26 -18.55 2.25
CA THR A 297 3.48 -17.75 1.31
C THR A 297 2.26 -18.52 0.81
N ALA A 298 2.44 -19.78 0.39
CA ALA A 298 1.38 -20.66 -0.10
C ALA A 298 0.33 -20.97 0.96
N GLU A 299 0.73 -21.05 2.23
CA GLU A 299 -0.17 -21.25 3.36
C GLU A 299 -0.95 -19.98 3.74
N LEU A 300 -0.34 -18.80 3.60
CA LEU A 300 -0.94 -17.51 3.93
C LEU A 300 -1.92 -17.01 2.85
N LEU A 301 -1.59 -17.24 1.58
CA LEU A 301 -2.34 -16.73 0.43
C LEU A 301 -3.85 -17.09 0.45
N PRO A 302 -4.27 -18.34 0.76
CA PRO A 302 -5.68 -18.69 0.90
C PRO A 302 -6.43 -17.91 1.97
N ALA A 303 -5.76 -17.56 3.08
CA ALA A 303 -6.36 -16.74 4.12
C ALA A 303 -6.61 -15.31 3.63
N LEU A 304 -5.67 -14.75 2.85
CA LEU A 304 -5.83 -13.43 2.24
C LEU A 304 -6.92 -13.42 1.17
N LEU A 305 -7.05 -14.49 0.37
CA LEU A 305 -8.16 -14.65 -0.56
C LEU A 305 -9.51 -14.59 0.16
N LEU A 306 -9.67 -15.38 1.24
CA LEU A 306 -10.90 -15.39 2.03
C LEU A 306 -11.19 -14.02 2.64
N ALA A 307 -10.15 -13.34 3.14
CA ALA A 307 -10.25 -12.01 3.72
C ALA A 307 -10.70 -10.94 2.72
N ARG A 308 -10.35 -11.07 1.44
CA ARG A 308 -10.81 -10.18 0.36
C ARG A 308 -12.27 -10.41 -0.02
N VAL A 309 -12.99 -11.33 0.62
CA VAL A 309 -14.43 -11.53 0.47
C VAL A 309 -15.16 -11.33 1.80
N ASP A 310 -14.68 -11.95 2.87
CA ASP A 310 -15.36 -11.99 4.18
C ASP A 310 -14.59 -11.26 5.30
N GLY A 311 -13.54 -10.51 4.98
CA GLY A 311 -12.81 -9.64 5.91
C GLY A 311 -13.34 -8.20 5.93
N LYS A 312 -12.62 -7.28 6.57
CA LYS A 312 -13.02 -5.86 6.64
C LYS A 312 -12.74 -5.04 5.38
N SER A 313 -12.00 -5.60 4.42
CA SER A 313 -11.67 -4.94 3.16
C SER A 313 -11.92 -5.88 1.97
N PRO A 314 -13.18 -6.14 1.62
CA PRO A 314 -13.49 -6.94 0.46
C PRO A 314 -13.05 -6.25 -0.85
N VAL A 315 -12.79 -7.02 -1.91
CA VAL A 315 -12.64 -6.47 -3.27
C VAL A 315 -13.98 -5.96 -3.79
N GLU A 316 -13.98 -4.75 -4.33
CA GLU A 316 -15.20 -4.10 -4.82
C GLU A 316 -15.66 -4.61 -6.19
N TYR A 317 -14.77 -5.29 -6.93
CA TYR A 317 -15.03 -5.78 -8.28
C TYR A 317 -15.61 -7.20 -8.34
N LEU A 318 -15.72 -7.91 -7.22
CA LEU A 318 -16.47 -9.17 -7.15
C LEU A 318 -17.87 -8.87 -6.61
N THR A 319 -18.80 -8.65 -7.54
CA THR A 319 -20.17 -8.23 -7.22
C THR A 319 -21.14 -9.41 -7.11
N ASP A 320 -20.80 -10.56 -7.70
CA ASP A 320 -21.62 -11.77 -7.73
C ASP A 320 -21.26 -12.73 -6.58
N ASP A 321 -22.29 -13.29 -5.93
CA ASP A 321 -22.12 -14.28 -4.85
C ASP A 321 -21.52 -15.58 -5.37
N ALA A 322 -21.78 -15.99 -6.61
CA ALA A 322 -21.16 -17.19 -7.18
C ALA A 322 -19.64 -17.04 -7.28
N GLN A 323 -19.15 -15.85 -7.66
CA GLN A 323 -17.72 -15.54 -7.65
C GLN A 323 -17.14 -15.63 -6.24
N ARG A 324 -17.82 -15.05 -5.25
CA ARG A 324 -17.40 -15.10 -3.83
C ARG A 324 -17.35 -16.53 -3.31
N ASP A 325 -18.28 -17.38 -3.73
CA ASP A 325 -18.33 -18.78 -3.32
C ASP A 325 -17.18 -19.61 -3.87
N HIS A 326 -16.68 -19.34 -5.09
CA HIS A 326 -15.43 -19.94 -5.56
C HIS A 326 -14.25 -19.59 -4.65
N VAL A 327 -14.15 -18.32 -4.23
CA VAL A 327 -13.10 -17.89 -3.30
C VAL A 327 -13.20 -18.65 -1.99
N ARG A 328 -14.42 -18.72 -1.41
CA ARG A 328 -14.66 -19.44 -0.15
C ARG A 328 -14.31 -20.92 -0.26
N ALA A 329 -14.69 -21.58 -1.36
CA ALA A 329 -14.43 -23.00 -1.58
C ALA A 329 -12.93 -23.31 -1.64
N VAL A 330 -12.17 -22.62 -2.51
CA VAL A 330 -10.72 -22.82 -2.63
C VAL A 330 -9.99 -22.46 -1.35
N ALA A 331 -10.31 -21.29 -0.77
CA ALA A 331 -9.64 -20.85 0.45
C ALA A 331 -9.87 -21.82 1.61
N THR A 332 -11.12 -22.28 1.81
CA THR A 332 -11.45 -23.25 2.85
C THR A 332 -10.69 -24.57 2.63
N ARG A 333 -10.67 -25.08 1.40
CA ARG A 333 -9.93 -26.30 1.05
C ARG A 333 -8.45 -26.19 1.40
N LEU A 334 -7.79 -25.12 0.95
CA LEU A 334 -6.35 -24.92 1.14
C LEU A 334 -5.98 -24.53 2.57
N LEU A 335 -6.89 -23.95 3.35
CA LEU A 335 -6.65 -23.68 4.78
C LEU A 335 -6.76 -24.95 5.63
N LEU A 336 -7.64 -25.88 5.27
CA LEU A 336 -7.78 -27.19 5.93
C LEU A 336 -6.71 -28.18 5.47
N GLN A 337 -6.28 -28.10 4.20
CA GLN A 337 -5.25 -28.94 3.60
C GLN A 337 -4.21 -28.04 2.90
N PRO A 338 -3.28 -27.45 3.66
CA PRO A 338 -2.25 -26.59 3.10
C PRO A 338 -1.37 -27.29 2.09
N VAL A 339 -0.91 -26.52 1.11
CA VAL A 339 0.08 -26.92 0.10
C VAL A 339 1.38 -26.15 0.32
N GLU A 340 2.49 -26.67 -0.17
CA GLU A 340 3.83 -26.10 0.07
C GLU A 340 4.31 -25.19 -1.07
N TYR A 341 3.74 -25.34 -2.27
CA TYR A 341 4.19 -24.59 -3.44
C TYR A 341 3.08 -23.68 -3.99
N LEU A 342 3.47 -22.49 -4.43
CA LEU A 342 2.51 -21.49 -4.93
C LEU A 342 1.82 -21.95 -6.23
N TYR A 343 2.48 -22.77 -7.05
CA TYR A 343 1.86 -23.33 -8.23
C TYR A 343 0.67 -24.26 -7.88
N GLN A 344 0.73 -24.94 -6.73
CA GLN A 344 -0.36 -25.81 -6.27
C GLN A 344 -1.59 -24.99 -5.85
N VAL A 345 -1.38 -23.79 -5.29
CA VAL A 345 -2.46 -22.83 -5.00
C VAL A 345 -3.12 -22.37 -6.29
N ALA A 346 -2.33 -22.02 -7.32
CA ALA A 346 -2.84 -21.61 -8.62
C ALA A 346 -3.59 -22.74 -9.35
N GLN A 347 -3.11 -23.98 -9.27
CA GLN A 347 -3.81 -25.16 -9.80
C GLN A 347 -5.14 -25.37 -9.09
N ALA A 348 -5.12 -25.37 -7.76
CA ALA A 348 -6.32 -25.52 -6.94
C ALA A 348 -7.38 -24.45 -7.23
N TRP A 349 -6.93 -23.24 -7.54
CA TRP A 349 -7.78 -22.13 -7.97
C TRP A 349 -8.42 -22.38 -9.33
N LEU A 350 -7.64 -22.79 -10.34
CA LEU A 350 -8.14 -23.10 -11.68
C LEU A 350 -9.17 -24.24 -11.66
N GLU A 351 -8.87 -25.32 -10.94
CA GLU A 351 -9.77 -26.46 -10.78
C GLU A 351 -11.15 -26.03 -10.26
N GLU A 352 -11.22 -25.19 -9.22
CA GLU A 352 -12.51 -24.73 -8.67
C GLU A 352 -13.28 -23.91 -9.70
N ILE A 353 -12.64 -22.92 -10.31
CA ILE A 353 -13.36 -21.99 -11.20
C ILE A 353 -13.81 -22.68 -12.50
N GLU A 354 -13.13 -23.74 -12.93
CA GLU A 354 -13.49 -24.55 -14.10
C GLU A 354 -14.59 -25.57 -13.76
N SER A 355 -14.54 -26.21 -12.59
CA SER A 355 -15.46 -27.29 -12.18
C SER A 355 -16.94 -26.91 -12.09
N ARG A 356 -17.26 -25.60 -12.07
CA ARG A 356 -18.62 -25.07 -11.92
C ARG A 356 -19.09 -24.23 -13.12
N GLN A 357 -18.31 -24.21 -14.20
CA GLN A 357 -18.73 -23.66 -15.50
C GLN A 357 -19.37 -24.72 -16.41
N SER A 358 -19.23 -25.99 -16.05
CA SER A 358 -19.95 -27.16 -16.57
C SER A 358 -21.13 -27.51 -15.69
#